data_AF-A0A067QIF5-F1
#
_entry.id   AF-A0A067QIF5-F1
#
_cell.length_a   1.000
_cell.length_b   1.000
_cell.length_c   1.000
_cell.angle_alpha   90.00
_cell.angle_beta   90.00
_cell.angle_gamma   90.00
#
_symmetry.space_group_name_H-M   'P 1'
#
loop_
_entity.id
_entity.type
_entity.pdbx_description
1 polymer ?
#
loop_
_entity_poly.entity_id
_entity_poly.type
_entity_poly.pdbx_seq_one_letter_code
_entity_poly.pdbx_strand_id
1 'polypeptide(L)'
;MKMDVRWISVCASYFVFVTFIITDGFNLNWRYARVFTDPKIQTGSYFGFTVALRKQGLKHWLVVGAPRGNSTYPEHRGVYEPGVVYQCGLDRGNNCQHIVLASKGKFC
;
A
#
# COMPACT_ATOMS: atom_id res chain seq x y z
N MET A 1 -10.30 -9.27 55.92
CA MET A 1 -10.74 -8.51 54.72
C MET A 1 -11.07 -9.52 53.62
N LYS A 2 -12.36 -9.82 53.40
CA LYS A 2 -12.80 -10.76 52.36
C LYS A 2 -13.20 -9.95 51.13
N MET A 3 -12.54 -10.19 50.02
CA MET A 3 -12.84 -9.54 48.75
C MET A 3 -14.01 -10.28 48.11
N ASP A 4 -15.14 -9.58 47.91
CA ASP A 4 -16.39 -10.16 47.43
C ASP A 4 -16.30 -10.54 45.93
N VAL A 5 -16.90 -11.65 45.51
CA VAL A 5 -16.81 -12.20 44.14
C VAL A 5 -17.32 -11.19 43.09
N ARG A 6 -18.30 -10.35 43.47
CA ARG A 6 -18.77 -9.23 42.64
C ARG A 6 -17.67 -8.24 42.29
N TRP A 7 -16.79 -7.91 43.23
CA TRP A 7 -15.69 -6.98 42.99
C TRP A 7 -14.65 -7.58 42.02
N ILE A 8 -14.40 -8.89 42.13
CA ILE A 8 -13.51 -9.62 41.22
C ILE A 8 -14.04 -9.55 39.77
N SER A 9 -15.34 -9.82 39.57
CA SER A 9 -15.96 -9.76 38.24
C SER A 9 -15.96 -8.35 37.64
N VAL A 10 -16.17 -7.31 38.45
CA VAL A 10 -16.11 -5.92 37.99
C VAL A 10 -14.69 -5.54 37.56
N CYS A 11 -13.68 -5.90 38.36
CA CYS A 11 -12.28 -5.66 38.03
C CYS A 11 -11.85 -6.42 36.76
N ALA A 12 -12.26 -7.68 36.61
CA ALA A 12 -11.97 -8.49 35.42
C ALA A 12 -12.61 -7.88 34.16
N SER A 13 -13.87 -7.46 34.24
CA SER A 13 -14.58 -6.80 33.15
C SER A 13 -13.88 -5.50 32.72
N TYR A 14 -13.47 -4.69 33.70
CA TYR A 14 -12.73 -3.45 33.44
C TYR A 14 -11.37 -3.72 32.80
N PHE A 15 -10.62 -4.70 33.31
CA PHE A 15 -9.33 -5.10 32.75
C PHE A 15 -9.46 -5.57 31.29
N VAL A 16 -10.45 -6.42 31.00
CA VAL A 16 -10.74 -6.86 29.63
C VAL A 16 -11.07 -5.67 28.73
N PHE A 17 -11.95 -4.77 29.17
CA PHE A 17 -12.32 -3.58 28.40
C PHE A 17 -11.13 -2.66 28.13
N VAL A 18 -10.26 -2.45 29.13
CA VAL A 18 -9.00 -1.70 28.95
C VAL A 18 -8.12 -2.41 27.93
N THR A 19 -7.89 -3.72 28.05
CA THR A 19 -7.04 -4.46 27.09
C THR A 19 -7.53 -4.35 25.64
N PHE A 20 -8.85 -4.37 25.40
CA PHE A 20 -9.43 -4.17 24.07
C PHE A 20 -9.16 -2.77 23.50
N ILE A 21 -9.07 -1.74 24.34
CA ILE A 21 -8.77 -0.37 23.90
C ILE A 21 -7.29 -0.19 23.52
N ILE A 22 -6.39 -0.94 24.16
CA ILE A 22 -4.94 -0.84 23.95
C ILE A 22 -4.37 -1.85 22.93
N THR A 23 -5.19 -2.68 22.30
CA THR A 23 -4.69 -3.52 21.20
C THR A 23 -4.47 -2.67 19.94
N ASP A 24 -3.25 -2.19 19.75
CA ASP A 24 -2.72 -1.86 18.43
C ASP A 24 -2.64 -3.16 17.59
N GLY A 25 -2.78 -3.06 16.26
CA GLY A 25 -2.74 -4.22 15.36
C GLY A 25 -1.56 -5.16 15.68
N PHE A 26 -1.83 -6.46 15.85
CA PHE A 26 -1.01 -7.41 16.61
C PHE A 26 0.46 -7.60 16.15
N ASN A 27 0.84 -7.09 14.98
CA ASN A 27 2.21 -7.06 14.48
C ASN A 27 2.43 -6.02 13.34
N LEU A 28 1.46 -5.13 13.10
CA LEU A 28 1.55 -4.11 12.06
C LEU A 28 2.08 -2.81 12.65
N ASN A 29 3.23 -2.35 12.13
CA ASN A 29 3.80 -1.08 12.53
C ASN A 29 3.17 0.08 11.75
N TRP A 30 2.01 0.55 12.21
CA TRP A 30 1.30 1.66 11.57
C TRP A 30 2.03 3.00 11.72
N ARG A 31 2.81 3.18 12.79
CA ARG A 31 3.55 4.42 13.09
C ARG A 31 4.68 4.69 12.09
N TYR A 32 5.30 3.64 11.58
CA TYR A 32 6.41 3.72 10.61
C TYR A 32 6.02 3.10 9.26
N ALA A 33 4.73 3.16 8.91
CA ALA A 33 4.25 2.70 7.62
C ALA A 33 4.92 3.47 6.47
N ARG A 34 5.37 2.74 5.45
CA ARG A 34 5.93 3.33 4.23
C ARG A 34 4.78 3.72 3.30
N VAL A 35 4.64 5.00 3.04
CA VAL A 35 3.62 5.53 2.12
C VAL A 35 4.24 5.72 0.74
N PHE A 36 3.64 5.10 -0.27
CA PHE A 36 4.00 5.30 -1.67
C PHE A 36 2.93 6.17 -2.34
N THR A 37 3.36 7.18 -3.07
CA THR A 37 2.49 8.09 -3.82
C THR A 37 2.81 8.05 -5.30
N ASP A 38 1.90 8.54 -6.13
CA ASP A 38 2.14 8.65 -7.57
C ASP A 38 3.38 9.53 -7.84
N PRO A 39 4.44 8.99 -8.46
CA PRO A 39 5.67 9.75 -8.70
C PRO A 39 5.47 10.90 -9.70
N LYS A 40 4.40 10.90 -10.49
CA LYS A 40 4.06 12.00 -11.40
C LYS A 40 3.15 13.05 -10.77
N ILE A 41 2.71 12.86 -9.52
CA ILE A 41 1.77 13.76 -8.83
C ILE A 41 0.51 13.99 -9.70
N GLN A 42 0.09 12.96 -10.45
CA GLN A 42 -1.09 13.03 -11.29
C GLN A 42 -2.33 12.75 -10.42
N THR A 43 -3.17 13.76 -10.24
CA THR A 43 -4.47 13.57 -9.60
C THR A 43 -5.37 12.71 -10.50
N GLY A 44 -6.05 11.72 -9.90
CA GLY A 44 -6.98 10.85 -10.62
C GLY A 44 -6.37 9.70 -11.41
N SER A 45 -5.06 9.45 -11.33
CA SER A 45 -4.41 8.29 -11.99
C SER A 45 -4.83 6.92 -11.43
N TYR A 46 -5.45 6.94 -10.24
CA TYR A 46 -5.78 5.77 -9.43
C TYR A 46 -4.53 4.94 -9.08
N PHE A 47 -3.42 5.62 -8.77
CA PHE A 47 -2.25 4.97 -8.21
C PHE A 47 -2.62 4.15 -6.97
N GLY A 48 -2.26 2.87 -6.97
CA GLY A 48 -2.64 1.94 -5.90
C GLY A 48 -3.92 1.16 -6.18
N PHE A 49 -4.51 1.30 -7.37
CA PHE A 49 -5.69 0.51 -7.78
C PHE A 49 -5.42 -1.00 -7.71
N THR A 50 -4.22 -1.42 -8.09
CA THR A 50 -3.70 -2.77 -7.86
C THR A 50 -2.29 -2.71 -7.31
N VAL A 51 -1.93 -3.65 -6.44
CA VAL A 51 -0.60 -3.77 -5.86
C VAL A 51 -0.13 -5.21 -5.87
N ALA A 52 1.17 -5.42 -6.09
CA ALA A 52 1.81 -6.73 -6.01
C ALA A 52 3.23 -6.62 -5.46
N LEU A 53 3.67 -7.65 -4.73
CA LEU A 53 5.05 -7.77 -4.28
C LEU A 53 5.84 -8.65 -5.26
N ARG A 54 7.01 -8.18 -5.67
CA ARG A 54 7.90 -8.91 -6.58
C ARG A 54 9.30 -8.99 -6.00
N LYS A 55 9.83 -10.22 -5.90
CA LYS A 55 11.22 -10.49 -5.55
C LYS A 55 12.00 -10.87 -6.80
N GLN A 56 13.16 -10.24 -7.01
CA GLN A 56 14.09 -10.59 -8.08
C GLN A 56 15.51 -10.60 -7.52
N GLY A 57 16.00 -11.79 -7.16
CA GLY A 57 17.26 -11.95 -6.44
C GLY A 57 17.20 -11.26 -5.07
N LEU A 58 18.13 -10.33 -4.85
CA LEU A 58 18.20 -9.51 -3.62
C LEU A 58 17.29 -8.26 -3.68
N LYS A 59 16.70 -7.95 -4.83
CA LYS A 59 15.85 -6.77 -4.99
C LYS A 59 14.39 -7.12 -4.69
N HIS A 60 13.77 -6.29 -3.86
CA HIS A 60 12.34 -6.41 -3.54
C HIS A 60 11.61 -5.16 -4.01
N TRP A 61 10.54 -5.38 -4.77
CA TRP A 61 9.77 -4.35 -5.43
C TRP A 61 8.32 -4.41 -4.99
N LEU A 62 7.75 -3.23 -4.78
CA LEU A 62 6.32 -3.01 -4.84
C LEU A 62 5.95 -2.63 -6.27
N VAL A 63 5.07 -3.41 -6.89
CA VAL A 63 4.48 -3.09 -8.20
C VAL A 63 3.14 -2.44 -7.96
N VAL A 64 2.90 -1.28 -8.57
CA VAL A 64 1.68 -0.50 -8.38
C VAL A 64 1.04 -0.19 -9.72
N GLY A 65 -0.22 -0.56 -9.89
CA GLY A 65 -1.04 -0.17 -11.04
C GLY A 65 -1.68 1.20 -10.85
N ALA A 66 -1.72 1.99 -11.91
CA ALA A 66 -2.43 3.26 -12.01
C ALA A 66 -3.20 3.27 -13.36
N PRO A 67 -4.42 2.71 -13.40
CA PRO A 67 -5.15 2.46 -14.65
C PRO A 67 -5.53 3.73 -15.42
N ARG A 68 -5.53 4.90 -14.78
CA ARG A 68 -5.78 6.20 -15.41
C ARG A 68 -4.52 7.06 -15.52
N GLY A 69 -3.35 6.49 -15.26
CA GLY A 69 -2.09 7.21 -15.39
C GLY A 69 -1.71 7.45 -16.85
N ASN A 70 -1.08 8.59 -17.12
CA ASN A 70 -0.57 8.91 -18.45
C ASN A 70 0.85 8.37 -18.64
N SER A 71 1.05 7.67 -19.77
CA SER A 71 2.36 7.16 -20.15
C SER A 71 3.30 8.30 -20.55
N THR A 72 4.55 8.24 -20.12
CA THR A 72 5.63 9.12 -20.62
C THR A 72 6.29 8.58 -21.88
N TYR A 73 5.88 7.39 -22.33
CA TYR A 73 6.53 6.71 -23.43
C TYR A 73 6.13 7.35 -24.78
N PRO A 74 7.10 7.65 -25.68
CA PRO A 74 6.81 8.38 -26.93
C PRO A 74 5.76 7.71 -27.83
N GLU A 75 5.71 6.38 -27.86
CA GLU A 75 4.77 5.64 -28.70
C GLU A 75 3.32 5.70 -28.18
N HIS A 76 3.12 6.07 -26.92
CA HIS A 76 1.78 6.29 -26.34
C HIS A 76 1.33 7.76 -26.41
N ARG A 77 2.10 8.62 -27.10
CA ARG A 77 1.70 10.03 -27.30
C ARG A 77 0.36 10.09 -28.02
N GLY A 78 -0.56 10.90 -27.49
CA GLY A 78 -1.91 11.04 -28.03
C GLY A 78 -2.92 10.01 -27.50
N VAL A 79 -2.49 9.01 -26.74
CA VAL A 79 -3.41 8.12 -26.01
C VAL A 79 -3.65 8.69 -24.62
N TYR A 80 -4.91 9.02 -24.32
CA TYR A 80 -5.31 9.56 -23.02
C TYR A 80 -5.54 8.44 -22.02
N GLU A 81 -4.91 8.53 -20.85
CA GLU A 81 -5.07 7.58 -19.75
C GLU A 81 -4.91 6.10 -20.17
N PRO A 82 -3.83 5.71 -20.88
CA PRO A 82 -3.62 4.32 -21.31
C PRO A 82 -3.41 3.32 -20.16
N GLY A 83 -3.27 3.82 -18.94
CA GLY A 83 -2.83 3.07 -17.79
C GLY A 83 -1.32 2.91 -17.76
N VAL A 84 -0.77 2.93 -16.54
CA VAL A 84 0.66 2.75 -16.31
C VAL A 84 0.89 1.84 -15.11
N VAL A 85 2.06 1.22 -15.08
CA VAL A 85 2.52 0.42 -13.94
C VAL A 85 3.83 0.99 -13.44
N TYR A 86 3.96 1.08 -12.12
CA TYR A 86 5.15 1.56 -11.44
C TYR A 86 5.83 0.40 -10.70
N GLN A 87 7.16 0.41 -10.70
CA GLN A 87 7.99 -0.46 -9.88
C GLN A 87 8.72 0.40 -8.83
N CYS A 88 8.39 0.19 -7.57
CA CYS A 88 8.90 0.94 -6.43
C CYS A 88 9.85 0.08 -5.59
N GLY A 89 11.03 0.60 -5.27
CA GLY A 89 11.96 -0.10 -4.36
C GLY A 89 11.45 -0.08 -2.91
N LEU A 90 11.49 -1.24 -2.23
CA LEU A 90 11.08 -1.34 -0.83
C LEU A 90 12.12 -0.78 0.15
N ASP A 91 13.41 -0.83 -0.20
CA ASP A 91 14.51 -0.47 0.72
C ASP A 91 14.63 1.05 0.92
N ARG A 92 14.41 1.83 -0.15
CA ARG A 92 14.57 3.29 -0.19
C ARG A 92 13.27 4.02 -0.51
N GLY A 93 12.15 3.53 0.05
CA GLY A 93 10.76 3.96 -0.21
C GLY A 93 10.66 5.35 -0.82
N ASN A 94 10.18 5.39 -2.07
CA ASN A 94 9.93 6.54 -2.98
C ASN A 94 10.68 6.49 -4.33
N ASN A 95 11.56 5.52 -4.57
CA ASN A 95 12.08 5.30 -5.93
C ASN A 95 11.12 4.44 -6.75
N CYS A 96 10.04 5.05 -7.23
CA CYS A 96 9.06 4.44 -8.13
C CYS A 96 9.38 4.81 -9.58
N GLN A 97 9.56 3.80 -10.43
CA GLN A 97 9.88 3.98 -11.84
C GLN A 97 8.75 3.42 -12.71
N HIS A 98 8.37 4.19 -13.72
CA HIS A 98 7.42 3.73 -14.74
C HIS A 98 8.03 2.57 -15.53
N ILE A 99 7.32 1.43 -15.60
CA ILE A 99 7.75 0.27 -16.37
C ILE A 99 6.95 0.16 -17.67
N VAL A 100 7.64 -0.11 -18.78
CA VAL A 100 7.02 -0.29 -20.09
C VAL A 100 6.68 -1.78 -20.27
N LEU A 101 5.39 -2.11 -20.26
CA LEU A 101 4.91 -3.48 -20.50
C LEU A 101 4.64 -3.73 -21.99
N ALA A 102 4.11 -2.72 -22.67
CA ALA A 102 3.86 -2.71 -24.10
C ALA A 102 4.21 -1.32 -24.62
N SER A 103 4.83 -1.27 -25.79
CA SER A 103 5.16 -0.04 -26.52
C SER A 103 4.09 0.32 -27.55
N LYS A 104 3.27 -0.65 -27.97
CA LYS A 104 2.25 -0.51 -29.01
C LYS A 104 0.97 -1.23 -28.60
N GLY A 105 -0.16 -0.74 -29.08
CA GLY A 105 -1.41 -1.48 -29.03
C GLY A 105 -1.29 -2.79 -29.81
N LYS A 106 -1.79 -3.88 -29.25
CA LYS A 106 -2.03 -5.10 -30.01
C LYS A 106 -3.49 -5.07 -30.45
N PHE A 107 -3.72 -4.90 -31.75
CA PHE A 107 -5.02 -5.21 -32.32
C PHE A 107 -5.12 -6.75 -32.37
N CYS A 108 -6.17 -7.29 -31.75
CA CYS A 108 -6.53 -8.69 -31.88
C CYS A 108 -7.16 -8.93 -33.26
#